data_AF-A0A2E7PD93-F1
#
_entry.id   AF-A0A2E7PD93-F1
#
_cell.length_a   1.000
_cell.length_b   1.000
_cell.length_c   1.000
_cell.angle_alpha   90.00
_cell.angle_beta   90.00
_cell.angle_gamma   90.00
#
_symmetry.space_group_name_H-M   'P 1'
#
loop_
_entity.id
_entity.type
_entity.pdbx_description
1 polymer ?
#
loop_
_entity_poly.entity_id
_entity_poly.type
_entity_poly.pdbx_seq_one_letter_code
_entity_poly.pdbx_strand_id
1 'polypeptide(L)' 'MTTTKTFIYSHAIGFLAATGRGLTNPVDLAINSQGIIYVLNRAGPETPIRLPSKRVTMCTLDEDW' A
#
# COMPACT_ATOMS: atom_id res chain seq x y z
N MET A 1 -18.45 -0.36 26.30
CA MET A 1 -18.71 -1.73 25.81
C MET A 1 -17.77 -1.98 24.65
N THR A 2 -16.94 -3.01 24.71
CA THR A 2 -16.06 -3.43 23.60
C THR A 2 -16.81 -4.44 22.76
N THR A 3 -17.04 -4.15 21.48
CA THR A 3 -17.66 -5.08 20.54
C THR A 3 -16.59 -6.02 19.99
N THR A 4 -16.76 -7.33 20.14
CA THR A 4 -15.91 -8.31 19.47
C THR A 4 -16.27 -8.31 17.97
N LYS A 5 -15.32 -7.91 17.12
CA LYS A 5 -15.41 -8.09 15.67
C LYS A 5 -14.43 -9.17 15.23
N THR A 6 -14.94 -10.15 14.49
CA THR A 6 -14.11 -11.13 13.79
C THR A 6 -13.71 -10.54 12.44
N PHE A 7 -12.41 -10.48 12.17
CA PHE A 7 -11.89 -10.13 10.85
C PHE A 7 -11.60 -11.42 10.09
N ILE A 8 -12.17 -11.55 8.90
CA ILE A 8 -11.93 -12.66 7.99
C ILE A 8 -10.99 -12.13 6.91
N TYR A 9 -9.85 -12.79 6.73
CA TYR A 9 -8.94 -12.51 5.63
C TYR A 9 -9.62 -12.84 4.30
N SER A 10 -9.57 -11.92 3.33
CA SER A 10 -10.03 -12.17 1.96
C SER A 10 -8.86 -12.52 1.04
N HIS A 11 -7.94 -11.58 0.84
CA HIS A 11 -6.82 -11.66 -0.10
C HIS A 11 -5.76 -10.61 0.21
N ALA A 12 -4.58 -10.77 -0.39
CA ALA A 12 -3.52 -9.76 -0.39
C ALA A 12 -3.68 -8.88 -1.63
N ILE A 13 -3.28 -7.60 -1.51
CA ILE A 13 -3.33 -6.64 -2.62
C ILE A 13 -1.88 -6.37 -3.05
N GLY A 14 -1.56 -6.69 -4.30
CA GLY A 14 -0.28 -6.37 -4.93
C GLY A 14 0.87 -7.32 -4.60
N PHE A 15 2.05 -6.94 -5.09
CA PHE A 15 3.28 -7.74 -5.05
C PHE A 15 4.50 -6.86 -4.82
N LEU A 16 5.62 -7.47 -4.42
CA LEU A 16 6.88 -6.76 -4.23
C LEU A 16 7.38 -6.21 -5.57
N ALA A 17 7.49 -4.88 -5.68
CA ALA A 17 7.99 -4.21 -6.87
C ALA A 17 8.67 -2.89 -6.53
N ALA A 18 9.95 -2.78 -6.90
CA ALA A 18 10.77 -1.58 -6.71
C ALA A 18 10.16 -0.35 -7.41
N THR A 19 9.48 -0.53 -8.54
CA THR A 19 8.84 0.54 -9.33
C THR A 19 7.62 0.00 -10.08
N GLY A 20 6.80 0.89 -10.65
CA GLY A 20 5.62 0.50 -11.42
C GLY A 20 4.50 -0.05 -10.53
N ARG A 21 3.76 -1.03 -11.09
CA ARG A 21 2.71 -1.77 -10.37
C ARG A 21 3.30 -2.54 -9.20
N GLY A 22 2.61 -2.55 -8.07
CA GLY A 22 3.09 -3.19 -6.84
C GLY A 22 3.71 -2.22 -5.83
N LEU A 23 4.29 -2.78 -4.77
CA LEU A 23 4.63 -2.08 -3.54
C LEU A 23 6.09 -2.35 -3.12
N THR A 24 6.72 -1.38 -2.48
CA THR A 24 8.03 -1.53 -1.82
C THR A 24 7.93 -1.00 -0.41
N ASN A 25 7.99 -1.91 0.57
CA ASN A 25 7.99 -1.56 2.00
C ASN A 25 6.91 -0.50 2.34
N PRO A 26 5.62 -0.88 2.20
CA PRO A 26 4.51 0.01 2.49
C PRO A 26 4.49 0.34 3.99
N VAL A 27 4.33 1.61 4.32
CA VAL A 27 4.37 2.10 5.72
C VAL A 27 3.09 2.78 6.17
N ASP A 28 2.27 3.25 5.23
CA ASP A 28 1.00 3.91 5.52
C ASP A 28 0.08 3.85 4.29
N LEU A 29 -1.22 4.06 4.51
CA LEU A 29 -2.22 4.14 3.44
C LEU A 29 -3.36 5.10 3.76
N ALA A 30 -3.96 5.67 2.72
CA ALA A 30 -5.22 6.40 2.78
C ALA A 30 -6.20 5.86 1.73
N ILE A 31 -7.49 5.83 2.06
CA ILE A 31 -8.55 5.38 1.16
C ILE A 31 -9.52 6.53 0.93
N ASN A 32 -9.85 6.83 -0.32
CA ASN A 32 -10.86 7.85 -0.65
C ASN A 32 -12.27 7.25 -0.75
N SER A 33 -13.28 8.10 -0.93
CA SER A 33 -14.69 7.67 -1.03
C SER A 33 -15.01 6.86 -2.29
N GLN A 34 -14.12 6.86 -3.29
CA GLN A 34 -14.21 6.06 -4.51
C GLN A 34 -13.52 4.68 -4.40
N GLY A 35 -12.95 4.35 -3.25
CA GLY A 35 -12.25 3.07 -3.05
C GLY A 35 -10.84 3.02 -3.62
N ILE A 36 -10.26 4.17 -4.00
CA ILE A 36 -8.84 4.25 -4.36
C ILE A 36 -8.01 4.21 -3.08
N ILE A 37 -7.07 3.28 -3.05
CA ILE A 37 -6.10 3.08 -2.00
C ILE A 37 -4.79 3.76 -2.43
N TYR A 38 -4.36 4.75 -1.67
CA TYR A 38 -3.08 5.41 -1.84
C TYR A 38 -2.10 4.82 -0.84
N VAL A 39 -1.09 4.09 -1.31
CA VAL A 39 -0.11 3.41 -0.46
C VAL A 39 1.21 4.16 -0.46
N LEU A 40 1.67 4.59 0.72
CA LEU A 40 2.97 5.20 0.90
C LEU A 40 4.06 4.12 0.97
N ASN A 41 4.93 4.10 -0.04
CA ASN A 41 6.06 3.20 -0.14
C ASN A 41 7.34 3.93 0.28
N ARG A 42 8.17 3.29 1.11
CA ARG A 42 9.52 3.79 1.42
C ARG A 42 10.57 2.86 0.86
N ALA A 43 11.64 3.41 0.30
CA ALA A 43 12.90 2.68 0.28
C ALA A 43 13.40 2.50 1.73
N GLY A 44 14.20 1.47 2.01
CA GLY A 44 14.74 1.21 3.34
C GLY A 44 15.30 2.46 4.04
N PRO A 45 15.29 2.48 5.39
CA PRO A 45 15.52 3.67 6.23
C PRO A 45 16.84 4.42 5.95
N GLU A 46 17.80 3.75 5.32
CA GLU A 46 19.20 4.18 5.23
C GLU A 46 19.55 5.02 3.99
N THR A 47 18.60 5.30 3.09
CA THR A 47 18.92 6.01 1.84
C THR A 47 18.49 7.48 1.91
N PRO A 48 19.39 8.47 1.96
CA PRO A 48 19.01 9.89 1.84
C PRO A 48 18.59 10.24 0.40
N ILE A 49 18.97 9.42 -0.58
CA ILE A 49 18.69 9.62 -2.00
C ILE A 49 17.20 9.36 -2.31
N ARG A 50 16.62 10.16 -3.21
CA ARG A 50 15.29 9.90 -3.77
C ARG A 50 15.35 8.71 -4.72
N LEU A 51 14.87 7.56 -4.26
CA LEU A 51 14.74 6.36 -5.07
C LEU A 51 13.34 6.29 -5.71
N PRO A 52 13.19 5.72 -6.91
CA PRO A 52 11.88 5.48 -7.52
C PRO A 52 10.91 4.65 -6.65
N SER A 53 11.44 3.86 -5.71
CA SER A 53 10.66 3.10 -4.72
C SER A 53 10.07 3.95 -3.60
N LYS A 54 10.56 5.18 -3.38
CA LYS A 54 9.93 6.17 -2.49
C LYS A 54 8.82 6.89 -3.25
N ARG A 55 7.62 6.33 -3.23
CA ARG A 55 6.48 6.83 -4.00
C ARG A 55 5.15 6.56 -3.29
N VAL A 56 4.12 7.24 -3.77
CA VAL A 56 2.74 6.81 -3.53
C VAL A 56 2.32 5.95 -4.72
N THR A 57 1.83 4.75 -4.45
CA THR A 57 1.19 3.90 -5.47
C THR A 57 -0.32 3.95 -5.26
N MET A 58 -1.07 4.04 -6.35
CA MET A 58 -2.53 3.91 -6.32
C MET A 58 -2.91 2.47 -6.67
N CYS A 59 -3.89 1.93 -5.96
CA CYS A 59 -4.58 0.71 -6.37
C CYS A 59 -6.04 0.70 -5.91
N THR A 60 -6.81 -0.29 -6.36
CA THR A 60 -8.12 -0.64 -5.80
C THR A 60 -8.05 -1.96 -5.02
N LEU A 61 -9.15 -2.32 -4.35
CA LEU A 61 -9.29 -3.65 -3.72
C LEU A 61 -9.18 -4.79 -4.73
N ASP A 62 -9.54 -4.52 -5.99
CA ASP A 62 -9.51 -5.46 -7.12
C ASP A 62 -8.17 -5.44 -7.88
N GLU A 63 -7.15 -4.76 -7.34
CA GLU A 63 -5.81 -4.65 -7.93
C GLU A 63 -5.75 -3.98 -9.32
N ASP A 64 -6.60 -2.97 -9.55
CA ASP A 64 -6.40 -2.02 -10.65
C ASP A 64 -5.36 -0.98 -10.23
N TRP A 65 -4.34 -0.72 -11.06
CA TRP A 65 -3.17 0.14 -10.76
C TRP A 65 -3.05 1.32 -11.71
#